data_AF-A0A1H1A7C7-F1
#
_entry.id   AF-A0A1H1A7C7-F1
#
_cell.length_a   1.000
_cell.length_b   1.000
_cell.length_c   1.000
_cell.angle_alpha   90.00
_cell.angle_beta   90.00
_cell.angle_gamma   90.00
#
_symmetry.space_group_name_H-M   'P 1'
#
loop_
_entity.id
_entity.type
_entity.pdbx_description
1 polymer ?
#
loop_
_entity_poly.entity_id
_entity_poly.type
_entity_poly.pdbx_seq_one_letter_code
_entity_poly.pdbx_strand_id
1 'polypeptide(L)'
;MSEKGTVGSAGRFGARYGRVARRRVSEIEDDMQNAQVDGDDVTRVGTGIWKNEETGEVFTGGAYRPETPAGRTVKRSIRAALTEDDDE
;
A
#
# COMPACT_ATOMS: atom_id res chain seq x y z
N MET A 1 15.99 14.80 -9.04
CA MET A 1 15.62 13.78 -8.04
C MET A 1 16.91 13.08 -7.64
N SER A 2 17.27 13.09 -6.35
CA SER A 2 18.53 12.44 -5.91
C SER A 2 18.48 10.97 -6.29
N GLU A 3 19.53 10.46 -6.94
CA GLU A 3 19.68 9.04 -7.26
C GLU A 3 19.39 8.21 -6.02
N LYS A 4 18.35 7.35 -6.09
CA LYS A 4 18.08 6.34 -5.07
C LYS A 4 19.35 5.49 -4.97
N GLY A 5 20.20 5.77 -3.98
CA GLY A 5 21.32 4.90 -3.66
C GLY A 5 20.81 3.48 -3.41
N THR A 6 21.67 2.47 -3.58
CA THR A 6 21.35 1.03 -3.47
C THR A 6 20.54 0.63 -2.22
N VAL A 7 20.55 1.46 -1.17
CA VAL A 7 19.89 1.21 0.12
C VAL A 7 18.53 1.86 0.29
N GLY A 8 18.09 2.71 -0.64
CA GLY A 8 16.78 3.38 -0.60
C GLY A 8 16.51 4.12 0.73
N SER A 9 15.24 4.13 1.16
CA SER A 9 14.81 4.78 2.42
C SER A 9 15.47 4.17 3.67
N ALA A 10 15.87 2.89 3.59
CA ALA A 10 16.57 2.18 4.66
C ALA A 10 18.00 2.70 4.91
N GLY A 11 18.51 3.64 4.10
CA GLY A 11 19.74 4.38 4.37
C GLY A 11 19.75 5.05 5.74
N ARG A 12 18.57 5.45 6.26
CA ARG A 12 18.40 6.02 7.62
C ARG A 12 18.92 5.12 8.75
N PHE A 13 19.08 3.82 8.50
CA PHE A 13 19.59 2.88 9.48
C PHE A 13 21.12 2.84 9.58
N GLY A 14 21.86 3.44 8.65
CA GLY A 14 23.31 3.35 8.59
C GLY A 14 23.78 1.90 8.38
N ALA A 15 24.88 1.50 9.01
CA ALA A 15 25.47 0.17 8.85
C ALA A 15 24.74 -0.97 9.60
N ARG A 16 23.64 -0.68 10.31
CA ARG A 16 22.95 -1.61 11.20
C ARG A 16 21.98 -2.54 10.47
N TYR A 17 21.51 -3.58 11.16
CA TYR A 17 20.41 -4.48 10.81
C TYR A 17 20.60 -5.41 9.58
N GLY A 18 21.75 -5.38 8.92
CA GLY A 18 22.08 -6.32 7.85
C GLY A 18 21.30 -6.09 6.54
N ARG A 19 21.56 -6.92 5.51
CA ARG A 19 21.01 -6.71 4.16
C ARG A 19 19.51 -6.98 4.06
N VAL A 20 19.05 -8.11 4.59
CA VAL A 20 17.66 -8.59 4.37
C VAL A 20 16.64 -7.68 5.04
N ALA A 21 16.86 -7.29 6.30
CA ALA A 21 15.94 -6.41 7.01
C ALA A 21 15.84 -5.04 6.34
N ARG A 22 16.98 -4.43 6.00
CA ARG A 22 17.01 -3.13 5.31
C ARG A 22 16.35 -3.18 3.93
N ARG A 23 16.58 -4.26 3.16
CA ARG A 23 15.93 -4.43 1.86
C ARG A 23 14.41 -4.49 2.00
N ARG A 24 13.88 -5.32 2.91
CA ARG A 24 12.44 -5.45 3.14
C ARG A 24 11.81 -4.14 3.60
N VAL A 25 12.45 -3.41 4.50
CA VAL A 25 11.94 -2.10 4.94
C VAL A 25 11.92 -1.11 3.79
N SER A 26 13.00 -1.06 2.99
CA SER A 26 13.04 -0.16 1.83
C SER A 26 11.97 -0.49 0.80
N GLU A 27 11.72 -1.77 0.52
CA GLU A 27 10.67 -2.22 -0.41
C GLU A 27 9.28 -1.82 0.12
N ILE A 28 9.01 -2.07 1.41
CA ILE A 28 7.73 -1.71 2.04
C ILE A 28 7.52 -0.19 2.04
N GLU A 29 8.54 0.58 2.38
CA GLU A 29 8.43 2.04 2.41
C GLU A 29 8.30 2.64 1.01
N ASP A 30 8.92 2.03 0.00
CA ASP A 30 8.78 2.47 -1.39
C ASP A 30 7.37 2.21 -1.93
N ASP A 31 6.83 0.99 -1.73
CA ASP A 31 5.45 0.65 -2.08
C ASP A 31 4.45 1.57 -1.37
N MET A 32 4.71 1.90 -0.10
CA MET A 32 3.83 2.72 0.74
C MET A 32 3.84 4.21 0.36
N GLN A 33 5.00 4.76 -0.02
CA GLN A 33 5.16 6.18 -0.35
C GLN A 33 4.71 6.52 -1.77
N ASN A 34 4.66 5.53 -2.67
CA ASN A 34 4.19 5.71 -4.06
C ASN A 34 2.87 4.96 -4.29
N ALA A 35 2.06 4.83 -3.24
CA ALA A 35 0.82 4.07 -3.30
C ALA A 35 -0.26 4.87 -4.05
N GLN A 36 -0.97 4.17 -4.95
CA GLN A 36 -2.10 4.72 -5.69
C GLN A 36 -3.31 3.78 -5.58
N VAL A 37 -4.50 4.37 -5.56
CA VAL A 37 -5.79 3.65 -5.64
C VAL A 37 -6.62 4.31 -6.71
N ASP A 38 -7.10 3.52 -7.67
CA ASP A 38 -7.94 3.98 -8.79
C ASP A 38 -7.36 5.16 -9.62
N GLY A 39 -6.04 5.33 -9.58
CA GLY A 39 -5.31 6.39 -10.31
C GLY A 39 -4.88 7.57 -9.44
N ASP A 40 -5.41 7.66 -8.22
CA ASP A 40 -5.13 8.76 -7.29
C ASP A 40 -4.02 8.38 -6.31
N ASP A 41 -3.16 9.34 -6.00
CA ASP A 41 -2.16 9.19 -4.95
C ASP A 41 -2.83 9.08 -3.57
N VAL A 42 -2.39 8.10 -2.78
CA VAL A 42 -2.89 7.88 -1.43
C VAL A 42 -1.76 7.86 -0.42
N THR A 43 -1.97 8.56 0.69
CA THR A 43 -0.99 8.63 1.79
C THR A 43 -1.48 7.88 3.02
N ARG A 44 -0.56 7.15 3.65
CA ARG A 44 -0.83 6.43 4.91
C ARG A 44 -0.90 7.42 6.07
N VAL A 45 -2.05 7.50 6.74
CA VAL A 45 -2.25 8.32 7.94
C VAL A 45 -1.88 7.56 9.20
N GLY A 46 -2.14 6.26 9.22
CA GLY A 46 -1.88 5.39 10.37
C GLY A 46 -1.86 3.91 9.97
N THR A 47 -1.78 3.02 10.95
CA THR A 47 -1.80 1.58 10.67
C THR A 47 -3.17 1.17 10.15
N GLY A 48 -3.23 0.79 8.86
CA GLY A 48 -4.48 0.38 8.21
C GLY A 48 -5.37 1.55 7.79
N ILE A 49 -4.92 2.80 7.92
CA ILE A 49 -5.70 4.00 7.62
C ILE A 49 -4.99 4.80 6.53
N TRP A 50 -5.71 5.06 5.45
CA TRP A 50 -5.22 5.70 4.23
C TRP A 50 -6.09 6.91 3.89
N LYS A 51 -5.50 7.89 3.22
CA LYS A 51 -6.16 9.09 2.76
C LYS A 51 -5.86 9.33 1.29
N ASN A 52 -6.90 9.55 0.49
CA ASN A 52 -6.76 10.01 -0.89
C ASN A 52 -6.33 11.49 -0.90
N GLU A 53 -5.29 11.81 -1.66
CA GLU A 53 -4.73 13.18 -1.68
C GLU A 53 -5.57 14.16 -2.52
N GLU A 54 -6.28 13.66 -3.53
CA GLU A 54 -7.17 14.45 -4.38
C GLU A 54 -8.48 14.78 -3.66
N THR A 55 -9.19 13.77 -3.15
CA THR A 55 -10.54 13.92 -2.58
C THR A 55 -10.53 14.18 -1.08
N GLY A 56 -9.44 13.81 -0.39
CA GLY A 56 -9.35 13.86 1.06
C GLY A 56 -10.06 12.72 1.80
N GLU A 57 -10.69 11.78 1.08
CA GLU A 57 -11.38 10.63 1.67
C GLU A 57 -10.42 9.79 2.51
N VAL A 58 -10.87 9.40 3.72
CA VAL A 58 -10.12 8.49 4.60
C VAL A 58 -10.78 7.12 4.58
N PHE A 59 -10.00 6.10 4.28
CA PHE A 59 -10.48 4.73 4.12
C PHE A 59 -9.56 3.71 4.79
N THR A 60 -10.09 2.48 4.95
CA THR A 60 -9.36 1.36 5.54
C THR A 60 -8.60 0.58 4.48
N GLY A 61 -7.36 0.19 4.82
CA GLY A 61 -6.53 -0.64 3.97
C GLY A 61 -5.65 -1.60 4.78
N GLY A 62 -4.63 -2.15 4.13
CA GLY A 62 -3.59 -2.91 4.82
C GLY A 62 -2.66 -2.04 5.66
N ALA A 63 -1.85 -2.69 6.51
CA ALA A 63 -0.92 -2.00 7.39
C ALA A 63 0.11 -1.13 6.65
N TYR A 64 0.56 -1.57 5.46
CA TYR A 64 1.56 -0.89 4.63
C TYR A 64 1.20 -0.82 3.13
N ARG A 65 0.00 -1.27 2.76
CA ARG A 65 -0.53 -1.17 1.40
C ARG A 65 -2.00 -0.77 1.47
N PRO A 66 -2.51 0.16 0.65
CA PRO A 66 -3.91 0.55 0.69
C PRO A 66 -4.82 -0.62 0.29
N GLU A 67 -4.42 -1.40 -0.71
CA GLU A 67 -5.11 -2.62 -1.11
C GLU A 67 -4.27 -3.87 -0.86
N THR A 68 -4.84 -4.84 -0.14
CA THR A 68 -4.17 -6.12 0.12
C THR A 68 -4.58 -7.17 -0.91
N PRO A 69 -3.72 -8.17 -1.20
CA PRO A 69 -4.09 -9.28 -2.07
C PRO A 69 -5.38 -9.98 -1.60
N ALA A 70 -5.50 -10.25 -0.31
CA ALA A 70 -6.70 -10.85 0.27
C ALA A 70 -7.93 -9.94 0.14
N GLY A 71 -7.79 -8.63 0.41
CA GLY A 71 -8.87 -7.66 0.26
C GLY A 71 -9.39 -7.59 -1.18
N ARG A 72 -8.50 -7.64 -2.18
CA ARG A 72 -8.90 -7.70 -3.60
C ARG A 72 -9.65 -8.99 -3.93
N THR A 73 -9.24 -10.13 -3.38
CA THR A 73 -9.95 -11.40 -3.55
C THR A 73 -11.37 -11.31 -2.99
N VAL A 74 -11.54 -10.79 -1.78
CA VAL A 74 -12.86 -10.64 -1.15
C VAL A 74 -13.75 -9.68 -1.93
N LYS A 75 -13.23 -8.53 -2.40
CA LYS A 75 -14.00 -7.61 -3.26
C LYS A 75 -14.53 -8.32 -4.51
N ARG A 76 -13.74 -9.20 -5.13
CA ARG A 76 -14.16 -9.96 -6.32
C ARG A 76 -15.23 -10.99 -6.00
N SER A 77 -15.10 -11.74 -4.90
CA SER A 77 -16.09 -12.76 -4.53
C SER A 77 -17.43 -12.13 -4.14
N ILE A 78 -17.42 -11.00 -3.43
CA ILE A 78 -18.65 -10.25 -3.10
C ILE A 78 -19.32 -9.77 -4.39
N ARG A 79 -18.56 -9.21 -5.33
CA ARG A 79 -19.11 -8.74 -6.61
C ARG A 79 -19.77 -9.86 -7.40
N ALA A 80 -19.14 -11.04 -7.47
CA ALA A 80 -19.69 -12.19 -8.17
C ALA A 80 -21.04 -12.62 -7.57
N ALA A 81 -21.09 -12.78 -6.24
CA ALA A 81 -22.31 -13.19 -5.55
C ALA A 81 -23.48 -12.20 -5.76
N LEU A 82 -23.21 -10.90 -5.70
CA LEU A 82 -24.25 -9.88 -5.92
C LEU A 82 -24.80 -9.90 -7.35
N THR A 83 -23.98 -10.20 -8.37
CA THR A 83 -24.45 -10.31 -9.75
C THR A 83 -25.32 -11.55 -9.95
N GLU A 84 -24.99 -12.67 -9.31
CA GLU A 84 -25.82 -13.88 -9.35
C GLU A 84 -27.23 -13.63 -8.77
N ASP A 85 -27.33 -12.87 -7.67
CA ASP A 85 -28.61 -12.53 -7.03
C ASP A 85 -29.49 -11.59 -7.88
N ASP A 86 -28.91 -10.71 -8.71
CA ASP A 86 -29.65 -9.77 -9.57
C ASP A 86 -30.21 -10.42 -10.86
N ASP A 87 -29.66 -11.56 -11.27
CA ASP A 87 -30.06 -12.31 -12.48
C ASP A 87 -31.15 -13.39 -12.19
N GLU A 88 -31.51 -13.61 -10.92
CA GLU A 88 -32.65 -14.45 -10.46
C GLU A 88 -33.96 -13.65 -10.28
#